data_AF-A0A8J6G7T7-F1
#
_entry.id   AF-A0A8J6G7T7-F1
#
_cell.length_a   1.000
_cell.length_b   1.000
_cell.length_c   1.000
_cell.angle_alpha   90.00
_cell.angle_beta   90.00
_cell.angle_gamma   90.00
#
_symmetry.space_group_name_H-M   'P 1'
#
loop_
_entity.id
_entity.type
_entity.pdbx_description
1 polymer ?
#
loop_
_entity_poly.entity_id
_entity_poly.type
_entity_poly.pdbx_seq_one_letter_code
_entity_poly.pdbx_strand_id
1 'polypeptide(L)'
;MDLYLNNCLKAAEAAASKEASDKLKSDKKTCRTKKKNLIIPNIGPSSLLDLPLGAKLPIIPGSTNIFYTTNLSEKLYQPSFGFNLNDPYCKLMETTYKSLHDPHLKSYFKRKDILKKLRQGGYITGNNKVVCSLKELNKYRQYLTTLKIDFERNYIREQKIIEDQVKKLNEERRACDDTAAAEFQQWLLQEGKKPCPHQDRLLKLRHLHMIHKELDKIENTSERRNTLQLLEEDLQHWDNVRRKLNLCTDADQEWQSKEMALLTKIGEEAKRNTKADDRRRKIRDEINRKKQVMLHKRIAYHLQKLQKKDSKEETGKASAFEIQRQSETDYYHPSEKKASFAEQMFYEPTEQKCNQNVMGES
;
A
#
# COMPACT_ATOMS: atom_id res chain seq x y z
N MET A 1 -1.92 -28.65 -5.72
CA MET A 1 -2.98 -28.75 -6.76
C MET A 1 -4.23 -27.98 -6.36
N ASP A 2 -4.63 -28.00 -5.09
CA ASP A 2 -5.87 -27.38 -4.62
C ASP A 2 -5.91 -25.85 -4.75
N LEU A 3 -4.76 -25.18 -4.69
CA LEU A 3 -4.65 -23.74 -4.92
C LEU A 3 -4.90 -23.36 -6.38
N TYR A 4 -4.52 -24.21 -7.34
CA TYR A 4 -4.75 -23.96 -8.77
C TYR A 4 -6.23 -24.19 -9.12
N LEU A 5 -6.80 -25.29 -8.63
CA LEU A 5 -8.22 -25.61 -8.83
C LEU A 5 -9.15 -24.59 -8.17
N ASN A 6 -8.84 -24.11 -6.97
CA ASN A 6 -9.61 -23.04 -6.31
C ASN A 6 -9.53 -21.70 -7.06
N ASN A 7 -8.40 -21.39 -7.69
CA ASN A 7 -8.27 -20.16 -8.47
C ASN A 7 -9.04 -20.24 -9.79
N CYS A 8 -9.06 -21.40 -10.44
CA CYS A 8 -9.87 -21.65 -11.63
C CYS A 8 -11.38 -21.56 -11.33
N LEU A 9 -11.83 -22.14 -10.21
CA LEU A 9 -13.22 -22.04 -9.75
C LEU A 9 -13.63 -20.58 -9.48
N LYS A 10 -12.81 -19.83 -8.73
CA LYS A 10 -13.08 -18.40 -8.47
C LYS A 10 -13.09 -17.54 -9.73
N ALA A 11 -12.24 -17.86 -10.71
CA ALA A 11 -12.23 -17.17 -12.00
C ALA A 11 -13.50 -17.47 -12.82
N ALA A 12 -13.97 -18.72 -12.80
CA ALA A 12 -15.20 -19.12 -13.47
C ALA A 12 -16.46 -18.49 -12.82
N GLU A 13 -16.52 -18.46 -11.49
CA GLU A 13 -17.62 -17.80 -10.74
C GLU A 13 -17.65 -16.27 -10.97
N ALA A 14 -16.49 -15.63 -11.04
CA ALA A 14 -16.37 -14.21 -11.35
C ALA A 14 -16.79 -13.89 -12.80
N ALA A 15 -16.49 -14.77 -13.76
CA ALA A 15 -16.94 -14.65 -15.15
C ALA A 15 -18.46 -14.81 -15.26
N ALA A 16 -19.04 -15.83 -14.62
CA ALA A 16 -20.48 -16.07 -14.62
C ALA A 16 -21.28 -14.92 -13.97
N SER A 17 -20.76 -14.37 -12.86
CA SER A 17 -21.39 -13.22 -12.17
C SER A 17 -21.35 -11.95 -13.03
N LYS A 18 -20.28 -11.75 -13.80
CA LYS A 18 -20.14 -10.61 -14.71
C LYS A 18 -21.07 -10.73 -15.93
N GLU A 19 -21.24 -11.92 -16.46
CA GLU A 19 -22.13 -12.20 -17.58
C GLU A 19 -23.61 -12.10 -17.19
N ALA A 20 -23.96 -12.52 -15.96
CA ALA A 20 -25.28 -12.28 -15.38
C ALA A 20 -25.58 -10.79 -15.16
N SER A 21 -24.57 -9.99 -14.76
CA SER A 21 -24.69 -8.54 -14.60
C SER A 21 -24.81 -7.79 -15.93
N ASP A 22 -24.12 -8.24 -16.98
CA ASP A 22 -24.21 -7.65 -18.32
C ASP A 22 -25.55 -7.98 -19.01
N LYS A 23 -26.14 -9.15 -18.77
CA LYS A 23 -27.50 -9.47 -19.23
C LYS A 23 -28.55 -8.53 -18.65
N LEU A 24 -28.41 -8.11 -17.38
CA LEU A 24 -29.30 -7.15 -16.71
C LEU A 24 -29.15 -5.69 -17.18
N LYS A 25 -28.05 -5.33 -17.86
CA LYS A 25 -27.81 -3.96 -18.36
C LYS A 25 -28.18 -3.75 -19.83
N SER A 26 -28.57 -4.81 -20.53
CA SER A 26 -28.88 -4.73 -21.96
C SER A 26 -30.19 -4.00 -22.29
N ASP A 27 -31.08 -3.77 -21.32
CA ASP A 27 -32.41 -3.17 -21.55
C ASP A 27 -32.53 -1.64 -21.41
N LYS A 28 -31.43 -0.90 -21.21
CA LYS A 28 -31.48 0.59 -21.21
C LYS A 28 -30.33 1.22 -21.97
N LYS A 29 -30.50 1.39 -23.28
CA LYS A 29 -29.71 2.34 -24.09
C LYS A 29 -30.61 3.46 -24.63
N THR A 30 -30.56 4.62 -23.98
CA THR A 30 -30.87 5.91 -24.62
C THR A 30 -29.57 6.69 -24.82
N CYS A 31 -29.38 7.15 -26.05
CA CYS A 31 -28.23 7.91 -26.52
C CYS A 31 -28.06 9.25 -25.80
N ARG A 32 -26.85 9.53 -25.28
CA ARG A 32 -26.33 10.90 -25.19
C ARG A 32 -24.83 10.91 -25.50
N THR A 33 -24.50 11.70 -26.51
CA THR A 33 -23.15 12.04 -26.98
C THR A 33 -22.31 12.70 -25.89
N LYS A 34 -21.19 12.07 -25.52
CA LYS A 34 -20.10 12.70 -24.75
C LYS A 34 -18.78 12.49 -25.50
N LYS A 35 -17.95 13.54 -25.50
CA LYS A 35 -16.64 13.66 -26.14
C LYS A 35 -15.80 12.38 -25.92
N LYS A 36 -15.35 11.78 -27.02
CA LYS A 36 -14.46 10.61 -26.99
C LYS A 36 -13.08 11.05 -26.53
N ASN A 37 -12.73 10.75 -25.28
CA ASN A 37 -11.32 10.57 -24.93
C ASN A 37 -10.78 9.44 -25.82
N LEU A 38 -9.63 9.65 -26.47
CA LEU A 38 -8.96 8.63 -27.26
C LEU A 38 -8.69 7.41 -26.37
N ILE A 39 -9.48 6.36 -26.57
CA ILE A 39 -9.29 5.07 -25.92
C ILE A 39 -8.06 4.46 -26.60
N ILE A 40 -6.91 4.55 -25.94
CA ILE A 40 -5.74 3.77 -26.33
C ILE A 40 -6.11 2.31 -26.05
N PRO A 41 -6.20 1.44 -27.07
CA PRO A 41 -6.44 0.02 -26.82
C PRO A 41 -5.20 -0.53 -26.12
N ASN A 42 -5.33 -0.80 -24.81
CA ASN A 42 -4.31 -1.48 -24.02
C ASN A 42 -4.28 -2.95 -24.45
N ILE A 43 -3.70 -3.24 -25.61
CA ILE A 43 -3.50 -4.60 -26.09
C ILE A 43 -2.47 -5.27 -25.18
N GLY A 44 -2.96 -6.18 -24.33
CA GLY A 44 -2.13 -6.91 -23.38
C GLY A 44 -1.39 -8.09 -24.00
N PRO A 45 -0.29 -8.56 -23.37
CA PRO A 45 0.43 -9.75 -23.78
C PRO A 45 -0.48 -10.96 -23.95
N SER A 46 -1.45 -11.17 -23.05
CA SER A 46 -2.38 -12.31 -23.10
C SER A 46 -3.18 -12.38 -24.39
N SER A 47 -3.76 -11.27 -24.86
CA SER A 47 -4.51 -11.23 -26.13
C SER A 47 -3.60 -11.29 -27.37
N LEU A 48 -2.30 -11.03 -27.23
CA LEU A 48 -1.31 -11.15 -28.31
C LEU A 48 -0.64 -12.53 -28.38
N LEU A 49 -0.75 -13.35 -27.35
CA LEU A 49 -0.20 -14.70 -27.32
C LEU A 49 -1.07 -15.70 -28.09
N ASP A 50 -2.35 -15.39 -28.31
CA ASP A 50 -3.25 -16.20 -29.15
C ASP A 50 -2.98 -15.98 -30.66
N LEU A 51 -2.16 -14.99 -31.02
CA LEU A 51 -1.77 -14.70 -32.39
C LEU A 51 -0.50 -15.48 -32.77
N PRO A 52 -0.41 -16.15 -33.94
CA PRO A 52 0.79 -16.87 -34.32
C PRO A 52 2.00 -15.94 -34.46
N LEU A 53 3.20 -16.45 -34.16
CA LEU A 53 4.45 -15.67 -34.15
C LEU A 53 4.77 -14.97 -35.49
N GLY A 54 4.29 -15.51 -36.61
CA GLY A 54 4.47 -14.96 -37.96
C GLY A 54 3.41 -13.97 -38.42
N ALA A 55 2.33 -13.75 -37.65
CA ALA A 55 1.30 -12.79 -38.01
C ALA A 55 1.67 -11.37 -37.55
N LYS A 56 1.37 -10.38 -38.40
CA LYS A 56 1.59 -8.97 -38.10
C LYS A 56 0.66 -8.53 -36.97
N LEU A 57 1.19 -7.80 -35.99
CA LEU A 57 0.38 -7.22 -34.92
C LEU A 57 -0.63 -6.22 -35.52
N PRO A 58 -1.92 -6.26 -35.13
CA PRO A 58 -2.90 -5.30 -35.60
C PRO A 58 -2.60 -3.91 -35.00
N ILE A 59 -1.97 -3.05 -35.80
CA ILE A 59 -1.67 -1.66 -35.47
C ILE A 59 -2.80 -0.82 -36.04
N ILE A 60 -3.57 -0.14 -35.18
CA ILE A 60 -4.59 0.81 -35.65
C ILE A 60 -3.85 2.07 -36.16
N PRO A 61 -4.02 2.47 -37.44
CA PRO A 61 -3.41 3.69 -37.93
C PRO A 61 -4.00 4.90 -37.21
N GLY A 62 -3.14 5.80 -36.72
CA GLY A 62 -3.55 7.01 -35.98
C GLY A 62 -3.61 6.87 -34.45
N SER A 63 -3.43 5.68 -33.88
CA SER A 63 -3.23 5.51 -32.43
C SER A 63 -1.75 5.46 -32.05
N THR A 64 -1.40 6.06 -30.91
CA THR A 64 -0.09 5.84 -30.28
C THR A 64 -0.05 4.44 -29.66
N ASN A 65 0.52 3.50 -30.39
CA ASN A 65 0.63 2.11 -29.93
C ASN A 65 1.83 1.97 -29.00
N ILE A 66 1.57 1.74 -27.71
CA ILE A 66 2.59 1.53 -26.68
C ILE A 66 2.65 0.02 -26.42
N PHE A 67 3.84 -0.56 -26.60
CA PHE A 67 4.09 -1.96 -26.29
C PHE A 67 4.65 -2.10 -24.87
N TYR A 68 4.28 -3.19 -24.20
CA TYR A 68 4.75 -3.47 -22.85
C TYR A 68 4.86 -4.98 -22.60
N THR A 69 5.69 -5.36 -21.63
CA THR A 69 5.90 -6.77 -21.24
C THR A 69 5.15 -7.10 -19.93
N THR A 70 5.82 -7.03 -18.79
CA THR A 70 5.29 -7.36 -17.46
C THR A 70 5.01 -6.10 -16.63
N ASN A 71 4.48 -6.28 -15.41
CA ASN A 71 4.39 -5.16 -14.48
C ASN A 71 5.77 -4.81 -13.92
N LEU A 72 5.88 -3.58 -13.41
CA LEU A 72 7.08 -3.08 -12.76
C LEU A 72 7.50 -4.00 -11.60
N SER A 73 8.78 -4.37 -11.59
CA SER A 73 9.40 -5.27 -10.61
C SER A 73 8.86 -6.71 -10.60
N GLU A 74 8.26 -7.15 -11.71
CA GLU A 74 7.99 -8.57 -11.94
C GLU A 74 9.09 -9.19 -12.81
N LYS A 75 9.46 -10.43 -12.46
CA LYS A 75 10.47 -11.19 -13.20
C LYS A 75 10.04 -11.29 -14.66
N LEU A 76 10.91 -10.83 -15.55
CA LEU A 76 10.73 -11.00 -17.00
C LEU A 76 10.84 -12.48 -17.39
N TYR A 77 11.76 -13.19 -16.73
CA TYR A 77 12.03 -14.61 -16.93
C TYR A 77 11.23 -15.46 -15.95
N GLN A 78 10.45 -16.37 -16.49
CA GLN A 78 9.76 -17.42 -15.75
C GLN A 78 10.61 -18.70 -15.77
N PRO A 79 10.65 -19.46 -14.66
CA PRO A 79 11.30 -20.75 -14.67
C PRO A 79 10.61 -21.67 -15.68
N SER A 80 11.40 -22.37 -16.50
CA SER A 80 10.90 -23.46 -17.33
C SER A 80 10.52 -24.66 -16.47
N PHE A 81 9.72 -25.58 -17.01
CA PHE A 81 9.36 -26.81 -16.31
C PHE A 81 10.59 -27.64 -15.90
N GLY A 82 11.59 -27.70 -16.77
CA GLY A 82 12.85 -28.41 -16.51
C GLY A 82 14.02 -27.79 -17.26
N PHE A 83 15.13 -28.52 -17.30
CA PHE A 83 16.32 -28.10 -18.05
C PHE A 83 16.06 -28.21 -19.55
N ASN A 84 16.04 -27.06 -20.24
CA ASN A 84 15.78 -26.99 -21.67
C ASN A 84 17.10 -26.86 -22.45
N LEU A 85 17.43 -27.88 -23.25
CA LEU A 85 18.63 -27.93 -24.10
C LEU A 85 18.42 -27.32 -25.51
N ASN A 86 17.20 -26.87 -25.84
CA ASN A 86 16.88 -26.35 -27.17
C ASN A 86 17.52 -24.98 -27.44
N ASP A 87 17.88 -24.24 -26.39
CA ASP A 87 18.54 -22.94 -26.49
C ASP A 87 19.71 -22.81 -25.49
N PRO A 88 20.85 -23.50 -25.76
CA PRO A 88 21.99 -23.56 -24.84
C PRO A 88 22.68 -22.21 -24.63
N TYR A 89 22.47 -21.25 -25.53
CA TYR A 89 23.07 -19.92 -25.48
C TYR A 89 22.06 -18.81 -25.13
N CYS A 90 20.84 -19.17 -24.72
CA CYS A 90 19.77 -18.21 -24.42
C CYS A 90 19.54 -17.18 -25.54
N LYS A 91 19.58 -17.60 -26.81
CA LYS A 91 19.36 -16.71 -27.98
C LYS A 91 17.95 -16.15 -28.04
N LEU A 92 16.96 -16.86 -27.49
CA LEU A 92 15.55 -16.44 -27.48
C LEU A 92 15.36 -15.13 -26.73
N MET A 93 16.08 -14.92 -25.62
CA MET A 93 16.00 -13.70 -24.83
C MET A 93 17.35 -13.22 -24.30
N GLU A 94 17.56 -11.91 -24.38
CA GLU A 94 18.81 -11.27 -23.96
C GLU A 94 19.04 -11.43 -22.45
N THR A 95 20.18 -11.98 -22.06
CA THR A 95 20.60 -12.13 -20.66
C THR A 95 21.03 -10.81 -20.01
N THR A 96 20.91 -9.70 -20.72
CA THR A 96 21.21 -8.36 -20.19
C THR A 96 20.31 -8.04 -19.02
N TYR A 97 20.92 -7.57 -17.92
CA TYR A 97 20.18 -7.20 -16.73
C TYR A 97 19.22 -6.02 -17.00
N LYS A 98 17.95 -6.19 -16.64
CA LYS A 98 16.90 -5.15 -16.76
C LYS A 98 16.35 -4.80 -15.38
N SER A 99 16.80 -3.68 -14.82
CA SER A 99 16.44 -3.24 -13.46
C SER A 99 14.93 -3.10 -13.23
N LEU A 100 14.17 -2.67 -14.25
CA LEU A 100 12.71 -2.51 -14.14
C LEU A 100 11.96 -3.82 -13.90
N HIS A 101 12.58 -4.96 -14.16
CA HIS A 101 12.03 -6.30 -13.95
C HIS A 101 12.56 -6.99 -12.69
N ASP A 102 13.39 -6.30 -11.90
CA ASP A 102 13.97 -6.86 -10.69
C ASP A 102 12.95 -6.82 -9.52
N PRO A 103 12.57 -7.99 -8.94
CA PRO A 103 11.69 -8.04 -7.79
C PRO A 103 12.27 -7.40 -6.53
N HIS A 104 13.59 -7.38 -6.37
CA HIS A 104 14.25 -6.81 -5.20
C HIS A 104 14.18 -5.27 -5.19
N LEU A 105 14.07 -4.65 -6.38
CA LEU A 105 13.90 -3.21 -6.52
C LEU A 105 12.45 -2.74 -6.38
N LYS A 106 11.52 -3.65 -6.06
CA LYS A 106 10.08 -3.34 -5.91
C LYS A 106 9.81 -2.26 -4.88
N SER A 107 10.50 -2.27 -3.74
CA SER A 107 10.36 -1.24 -2.69
C SER A 107 10.80 0.13 -3.20
N TYR A 108 11.92 0.17 -3.92
CA TYR A 108 12.49 1.39 -4.50
C TYR A 108 11.54 2.02 -5.53
N PHE A 109 11.00 1.22 -6.46
CA PHE A 109 10.13 1.68 -7.52
C PHE A 109 8.70 2.00 -7.08
N LYS A 110 8.25 1.48 -5.93
CA LYS A 110 6.95 1.82 -5.33
C LYS A 110 6.88 3.26 -4.81
N ARG A 111 8.01 3.93 -4.58
CA ARG A 111 8.02 5.32 -4.10
C ARG A 111 7.40 6.27 -5.13
N LYS A 112 6.55 7.18 -4.66
CA LYS A 112 5.71 8.03 -5.54
C LYS A 112 6.52 8.97 -6.42
N ASP A 113 7.64 9.47 -5.91
CA ASP A 113 8.59 10.34 -6.62
C ASP A 113 9.25 9.60 -7.79
N ILE A 114 9.76 8.39 -7.56
CA ILE A 114 10.38 7.55 -8.59
C ILE A 114 9.34 7.13 -9.63
N LEU A 115 8.16 6.70 -9.19
CA LEU A 115 7.09 6.30 -10.10
C LEU A 115 6.66 7.46 -11.01
N LYS A 116 6.59 8.68 -10.48
CA LYS A 116 6.30 9.88 -11.27
C LYS A 116 7.40 10.15 -12.30
N LYS A 117 8.67 10.05 -11.92
CA LYS A 117 9.82 10.19 -12.84
C LYS A 117 9.79 9.12 -13.96
N LEU A 118 9.51 7.87 -13.62
CA LEU A 118 9.43 6.78 -14.61
C LEU A 118 8.28 6.96 -15.60
N ARG A 119 7.12 7.45 -15.14
CA ARG A 119 5.98 7.79 -16.03
C ARG A 119 6.30 8.97 -16.93
N GLN A 120 6.93 10.02 -16.39
CA GLN A 120 7.35 11.19 -17.16
C GLN A 120 8.41 10.82 -18.21
N GLY A 121 9.34 9.91 -17.87
CA GLY A 121 10.36 9.40 -18.78
C GLY A 121 9.87 8.37 -19.79
N GLY A 122 8.59 7.97 -19.77
CA GLY A 122 8.03 7.01 -20.72
C GLY A 122 8.48 5.56 -20.54
N TYR A 123 9.20 5.23 -19.46
CA TYR A 123 9.66 3.87 -19.17
C TYR A 123 8.53 2.93 -18.72
N ILE A 124 7.48 3.51 -18.13
CA ILE A 124 6.31 2.77 -17.65
C ILE A 124 5.00 3.41 -18.13
N THR A 125 4.02 2.55 -18.39
CA THR A 125 2.65 2.96 -18.69
C THR A 125 1.97 3.50 -17.42
N GLY A 126 0.85 4.22 -17.55
CA GLY A 126 0.03 4.65 -16.40
C GLY A 126 -0.40 3.49 -15.48
N ASN A 127 -0.51 2.28 -16.03
CA ASN A 127 -0.82 1.04 -15.31
C ASN A 127 0.42 0.33 -14.72
N ASN A 128 1.55 1.03 -14.58
CA ASN A 128 2.82 0.51 -14.05
C ASN A 128 3.38 -0.70 -14.82
N LYS A 129 3.13 -0.77 -16.13
CA LYS A 129 3.70 -1.79 -17.02
C LYS A 129 4.95 -1.27 -17.68
N VAL A 130 5.98 -2.11 -17.81
CA VAL A 130 7.26 -1.71 -18.41
C VAL A 130 7.10 -1.60 -19.92
N VAL A 131 7.39 -0.42 -20.46
CA VAL A 131 7.31 -0.13 -21.89
C VAL A 131 8.50 -0.78 -22.60
N CYS A 132 8.28 -1.35 -23.78
CA CYS A 132 9.31 -2.01 -24.57
C CYS A 132 9.21 -1.67 -26.06
N SER A 133 10.27 -2.00 -26.81
CA SER A 133 10.27 -1.92 -28.26
C SER A 133 9.51 -3.09 -28.89
N LEU A 134 9.08 -2.93 -30.15
CA LEU A 134 8.43 -4.00 -30.92
C LEU A 134 9.32 -5.26 -31.03
N LYS A 135 10.64 -5.07 -31.18
CA LYS A 135 11.60 -6.19 -31.26
C LYS A 135 11.62 -6.98 -29.95
N GLU A 136 11.73 -6.29 -28.82
CA GLU A 136 11.71 -6.93 -27.50
C GLU A 136 10.37 -7.62 -27.21
N LEU A 137 9.25 -7.00 -27.59
CA LEU A 137 7.93 -7.61 -27.45
C LEU A 137 7.84 -8.91 -28.27
N ASN A 138 8.33 -8.93 -29.51
CA ASN A 138 8.29 -10.13 -30.34
C ASN A 138 9.17 -11.25 -29.77
N LYS A 139 10.37 -10.93 -29.29
CA LYS A 139 11.22 -11.92 -28.60
C LYS A 139 10.55 -12.45 -27.33
N TYR A 140 9.93 -11.57 -26.54
CA TYR A 140 9.19 -11.94 -25.34
C TYR A 140 7.99 -12.85 -25.65
N ARG A 141 7.24 -12.57 -26.71
CA ARG A 141 6.16 -13.44 -27.20
C ARG A 141 6.67 -14.82 -27.61
N GLN A 142 7.80 -14.87 -28.33
CA GLN A 142 8.43 -16.13 -28.73
C GLN A 142 8.82 -16.95 -27.51
N TYR A 143 9.47 -16.32 -26.53
CA TYR A 143 9.85 -16.95 -25.26
C TYR A 143 8.64 -17.52 -24.51
N LEU A 144 7.58 -16.73 -24.31
CA LEU A 144 6.37 -17.20 -23.63
C LEU A 144 5.70 -18.36 -24.38
N THR A 145 5.73 -18.35 -25.70
CA THR A 145 5.19 -19.44 -26.53
C THR A 145 6.00 -20.72 -26.33
N THR A 146 7.34 -20.64 -26.36
CA THR A 146 8.21 -21.79 -26.09
C THR A 146 7.96 -22.36 -24.69
N LEU A 147 7.88 -21.50 -23.67
CA LEU A 147 7.56 -21.93 -22.31
C LEU A 147 6.21 -22.66 -22.24
N LYS A 148 5.16 -22.08 -22.83
CA LYS A 148 3.83 -22.70 -22.86
C LYS A 148 3.88 -24.10 -23.48
N ILE A 149 4.52 -24.23 -24.63
CA ILE A 149 4.68 -25.51 -25.32
C ILE A 149 5.46 -26.52 -24.46
N ASP A 150 6.52 -26.09 -23.77
CA ASP A 150 7.30 -26.95 -22.88
C ASP A 150 6.46 -27.47 -21.70
N PHE A 151 5.66 -26.60 -21.08
CA PHE A 151 4.73 -26.98 -20.02
C PHE A 151 3.67 -27.97 -20.52
N GLU A 152 3.07 -27.74 -21.68
CA GLU A 152 2.08 -28.63 -22.28
C GLU A 152 2.68 -30.01 -22.61
N ARG A 153 3.85 -30.04 -23.25
CA ARG A 153 4.57 -31.29 -23.55
C ARG A 153 4.90 -32.06 -22.29
N ASN A 154 5.35 -31.38 -21.24
CA ASN A 154 5.64 -32.06 -19.99
C ASN A 154 4.37 -32.57 -19.30
N TYR A 155 3.32 -31.77 -19.26
CA TYR A 155 2.05 -32.17 -18.66
C TYR A 155 1.52 -33.47 -19.29
N ILE A 156 1.56 -33.58 -20.62
CA ILE A 156 1.19 -34.81 -21.35
C ILE A 156 2.08 -35.99 -20.96
N ARG A 157 3.40 -35.77 -20.76
CA ARG A 157 4.32 -36.83 -20.32
C ARG A 157 4.00 -37.32 -18.91
N GLU A 158 3.76 -36.42 -17.95
CA GLU A 158 3.38 -36.80 -16.58
C GLU A 158 2.06 -37.55 -16.56
N GLN A 159 1.06 -37.09 -17.34
CA GLN A 159 -0.20 -37.81 -17.47
C GLN A 159 0.01 -39.24 -17.98
N LYS A 160 0.84 -39.42 -19.01
CA LYS A 160 1.14 -40.75 -19.56
C LYS A 160 1.82 -41.66 -18.53
N ILE A 161 2.76 -41.14 -17.74
CA ILE A 161 3.43 -41.91 -16.69
C ILE A 161 2.42 -42.37 -15.62
N ILE A 162 1.51 -41.47 -15.22
CA ILE A 162 0.45 -41.79 -14.26
C ILE A 162 -0.50 -42.84 -14.85
N GLU A 163 -0.91 -42.70 -16.10
CA GLU A 163 -1.75 -43.68 -16.81
C GLU A 163 -1.08 -45.06 -16.88
N ASP A 164 0.21 -45.11 -17.22
CA ASP A 164 0.98 -46.35 -17.28
C ASP A 164 1.09 -47.02 -15.89
N GLN A 165 1.30 -46.23 -14.82
CA GLN A 165 1.31 -46.72 -13.44
C GLN A 165 -0.05 -47.27 -13.01
N VAL A 166 -1.14 -46.56 -13.31
CA VAL A 166 -2.51 -47.01 -13.01
C VAL A 166 -2.84 -48.27 -13.77
N LYS A 167 -2.47 -48.35 -15.06
CA LYS A 167 -2.68 -49.54 -15.88
C LYS A 167 -1.95 -50.75 -15.30
N LYS A 168 -0.67 -50.57 -14.92
CA LYS A 168 0.13 -51.63 -14.28
C LYS A 168 -0.52 -52.12 -12.97
N LEU A 169 -0.93 -51.22 -12.08
CA LEU A 169 -1.60 -51.58 -10.83
C LEU A 169 -2.93 -52.31 -11.09
N ASN A 170 -3.67 -51.92 -12.12
CA ASN A 170 -4.92 -52.57 -12.49
C ASN A 170 -4.68 -53.97 -13.09
N GLU A 171 -3.63 -54.16 -13.87
CA GLU A 171 -3.19 -55.47 -14.38
C GLU A 171 -2.75 -56.39 -13.23
N GLU A 172 -1.94 -55.88 -12.29
CA GLU A 172 -1.53 -56.61 -11.08
C GLU A 172 -2.75 -57.00 -10.22
N ARG A 173 -3.71 -56.09 -10.05
CA ARG A 173 -4.97 -56.36 -9.36
C ARG A 173 -5.78 -57.45 -10.08
N ARG A 174 -5.96 -57.36 -11.40
CA ARG A 174 -6.69 -58.38 -12.17
C ARG A 174 -6.02 -59.75 -12.06
N ALA A 175 -4.69 -59.80 -12.16
CA ALA A 175 -3.96 -61.05 -11.98
C ALA A 175 -4.21 -61.65 -10.59
N CYS A 176 -4.18 -60.83 -9.53
CA CYS A 176 -4.52 -61.26 -8.17
C CYS A 176 -5.97 -61.76 -8.05
N ASP A 177 -6.93 -61.01 -8.60
CA ASP A 177 -8.36 -61.36 -8.60
C ASP A 177 -8.62 -62.67 -9.38
N ASP A 178 -7.92 -62.91 -10.50
CA ASP A 178 -8.00 -64.14 -11.28
C ASP A 178 -7.41 -65.35 -10.52
N THR A 179 -6.32 -65.14 -9.78
CA THR A 179 -5.72 -66.20 -8.95
C THR A 179 -6.62 -66.52 -7.75
N ALA A 180 -7.16 -65.50 -7.08
CA ALA A 180 -8.11 -65.67 -5.98
C ALA A 180 -9.43 -66.32 -6.46
N ALA A 181 -9.90 -66.00 -7.67
CA ALA A 181 -11.07 -66.64 -8.27
C ALA A 181 -10.82 -68.13 -8.57
N ALA A 182 -9.63 -68.48 -9.07
CA ALA A 182 -9.25 -69.88 -9.30
C ALA A 182 -9.09 -70.66 -7.98
N GLU A 183 -8.46 -70.06 -6.97
CA GLU A 183 -8.38 -70.64 -5.61
C GLU A 183 -9.77 -70.82 -4.98
N PHE A 184 -10.67 -69.85 -5.17
CA PHE A 184 -12.04 -69.94 -4.69
C PHE A 184 -12.84 -71.04 -5.40
N GLN A 185 -12.68 -71.19 -6.72
CA GLN A 185 -13.26 -72.31 -7.46
C GLN A 185 -12.72 -73.66 -7.00
N GLN A 186 -11.40 -73.76 -6.77
CA GLN A 186 -10.76 -74.95 -6.22
C GLN A 186 -11.31 -75.27 -4.81
N TRP A 187 -11.49 -74.24 -3.97
CA TRP A 187 -12.09 -74.37 -2.63
C TRP A 187 -13.54 -74.86 -2.69
N LEU A 188 -14.39 -74.31 -3.58
CA LEU A 188 -15.77 -74.77 -3.76
C LEU A 188 -15.85 -76.25 -4.18
N LEU A 189 -14.90 -76.71 -5.01
CA LEU A 189 -14.81 -78.12 -5.40
C LEU A 189 -14.38 -79.02 -4.23
N GLN A 190 -13.60 -78.50 -3.27
CA GLN A 190 -13.21 -79.23 -2.06
C GLN A 190 -14.29 -79.21 -0.95
N GLU A 191 -15.01 -78.11 -0.80
CA GLU A 191 -16.10 -77.90 0.18
C GLU A 191 -17.44 -78.54 -0.22
N GLY A 192 -17.53 -79.16 -1.40
CA GLY A 192 -18.64 -80.05 -1.76
C GLY A 192 -18.85 -81.21 -0.75
N LYS A 193 -17.90 -81.42 0.17
CA LYS A 193 -18.07 -82.23 1.38
C LYS A 193 -18.55 -81.33 2.53
N LYS A 194 -19.86 -81.29 2.76
CA LYS A 194 -20.51 -80.51 3.84
C LYS A 194 -19.75 -80.67 5.17
N PRO A 195 -19.22 -79.58 5.76
CA PRO A 195 -18.68 -79.61 7.11
C PRO A 195 -19.80 -79.85 8.13
N CYS A 196 -19.43 -80.45 9.26
CA CYS A 196 -20.33 -80.66 10.38
C CYS A 196 -20.82 -79.30 10.93
N PRO A 197 -22.13 -79.10 11.23
CA PRO A 197 -22.71 -77.81 11.65
C PRO A 197 -22.01 -77.12 12.84
N HIS A 198 -21.32 -77.90 13.68
CA HIS A 198 -20.54 -77.39 14.81
C HIS A 198 -19.28 -76.63 14.36
N GLN A 199 -18.65 -77.06 13.26
CA GLN A 199 -17.42 -76.49 12.73
C GLN A 199 -17.68 -75.13 12.06
N ASP A 200 -18.80 -75.00 11.34
CA ASP A 200 -19.27 -73.74 10.76
C ASP A 200 -19.55 -72.66 11.81
N ARG A 201 -20.13 -73.06 12.96
CA ARG A 201 -20.40 -72.14 14.06
C ARG A 201 -19.10 -71.61 14.67
N LEU A 202 -18.10 -72.47 14.84
CA LEU A 202 -16.78 -72.09 15.33
C LEU A 202 -16.03 -71.20 14.34
N LEU A 203 -16.14 -71.47 13.04
CA LEU A 203 -15.53 -70.65 12.00
C LEU A 203 -16.16 -69.24 11.95
N LYS A 204 -17.49 -69.16 12.03
CA LYS A 204 -18.21 -67.87 12.12
C LYS A 204 -17.80 -67.06 13.34
N LEU A 205 -17.68 -67.68 14.51
CA LEU A 205 -17.21 -67.02 15.74
C LEU A 205 -15.77 -66.50 15.58
N ARG A 206 -14.90 -67.25 14.92
CA ARG A 206 -13.51 -66.84 14.66
C ARG A 206 -13.43 -65.64 13.72
N HIS A 207 -14.23 -65.62 12.65
CA HIS A 207 -14.31 -64.47 11.74
C HIS A 207 -14.88 -63.23 12.42
N LEU A 208 -15.93 -63.39 13.21
CA LEU A 208 -16.56 -62.29 13.95
C LEU A 208 -15.56 -61.66 14.95
N HIS A 209 -14.76 -62.50 15.62
CA HIS A 209 -13.68 -62.02 16.48
C HIS A 209 -12.59 -61.26 15.70
N MET A 210 -12.18 -61.73 14.51
CA MET A 210 -11.23 -60.98 13.68
C MET A 210 -11.78 -59.64 13.21
N ILE A 211 -13.05 -59.58 12.81
CA ILE A 211 -13.71 -58.34 12.40
C ILE A 211 -13.71 -57.33 13.54
N HIS A 212 -14.13 -57.73 14.75
CA HIS A 212 -14.09 -56.84 15.92
C HIS A 212 -12.67 -56.37 16.23
N LYS A 213 -11.67 -57.25 16.15
CA LYS A 213 -10.27 -56.89 16.40
C LYS A 213 -9.72 -55.87 15.39
N GLU A 214 -10.11 -55.96 14.11
CA GLU A 214 -9.71 -54.97 13.11
C GLU A 214 -10.47 -53.65 13.28
N LEU A 215 -11.75 -53.68 13.66
CA LEU A 215 -12.52 -52.47 13.99
C LEU A 215 -11.91 -51.73 15.19
N ASP A 216 -11.56 -52.42 16.27
CA ASP A 216 -10.91 -51.81 17.45
C ASP A 216 -9.58 -51.14 17.07
N LYS A 217 -8.77 -51.74 16.20
CA LYS A 217 -7.52 -51.12 15.74
C LYS A 217 -7.76 -49.84 14.95
N ILE A 218 -8.76 -49.85 14.06
CA ILE A 218 -9.11 -48.69 13.26
C ILE A 218 -9.62 -47.56 14.17
N GLU A 219 -10.50 -47.87 15.11
CA GLU A 219 -11.03 -46.92 16.10
C GLU A 219 -9.90 -46.30 16.92
N ASN A 220 -9.04 -47.12 17.55
CA ASN A 220 -7.89 -46.66 18.33
C ASN A 220 -6.92 -45.77 17.52
N THR A 221 -6.64 -46.11 16.25
CA THR A 221 -5.76 -45.28 15.42
C THR A 221 -6.42 -43.97 15.00
N SER A 222 -7.74 -43.98 14.74
CA SER A 222 -8.51 -42.80 14.40
C SER A 222 -8.66 -41.85 15.59
N GLU A 223 -8.94 -42.36 16.78
CA GLU A 223 -9.01 -41.60 18.03
C GLU A 223 -7.66 -40.95 18.37
N ARG A 224 -6.57 -41.71 18.21
CA ARG A 224 -5.22 -41.19 18.43
C ARG A 224 -4.85 -40.09 17.44
N ARG A 225 -5.24 -40.22 16.16
CA ARG A 225 -5.06 -39.15 15.16
C ARG A 225 -5.92 -37.92 15.49
N ASN A 226 -7.18 -38.10 15.86
CA ASN A 226 -8.08 -37.02 16.25
C ASN A 226 -7.57 -36.25 17.47
N THR A 227 -7.02 -36.96 18.47
CA THR A 227 -6.46 -36.33 19.68
C THR A 227 -5.22 -35.49 19.35
N LEU A 228 -4.34 -35.98 18.48
CA LEU A 228 -3.17 -35.23 18.03
C LEU A 228 -3.57 -33.99 17.23
N GLN A 229 -4.57 -34.12 16.36
CA GLN A 229 -5.09 -33.00 15.58
C GLN A 229 -5.69 -31.91 16.49
N LEU A 230 -6.51 -32.30 17.47
CA LEU A 230 -7.09 -31.37 18.44
C LEU A 230 -6.00 -30.62 19.23
N LEU A 231 -4.96 -31.33 19.68
CA LEU A 231 -3.84 -30.73 20.40
C LEU A 231 -3.05 -29.73 19.54
N GLU A 232 -2.87 -30.03 18.25
CA GLU A 232 -2.19 -29.14 17.30
C GLU A 232 -3.03 -27.89 17.02
N GLU A 233 -4.34 -28.03 16.86
CA GLU A 233 -5.28 -26.91 16.70
C GLU A 233 -5.29 -26.00 17.94
N ASP A 234 -5.28 -26.57 19.14
CA ASP A 234 -5.17 -25.83 20.40
C ASP A 234 -3.85 -25.07 20.52
N LEU A 235 -2.72 -25.71 20.19
CA LEU A 235 -1.41 -25.06 20.15
C LEU A 235 -1.40 -23.86 19.20
N GLN A 236 -1.93 -24.05 17.98
CA GLN A 236 -2.03 -22.97 17.00
C GLN A 236 -2.96 -21.83 17.46
N HIS A 237 -4.06 -22.18 18.13
CA HIS A 237 -4.97 -21.20 18.72
C HIS A 237 -4.23 -20.34 19.76
N TRP A 238 -3.54 -20.97 20.71
CA TRP A 238 -2.80 -20.27 21.76
C TRP A 238 -1.66 -19.40 21.22
N ASP A 239 -0.94 -19.86 20.19
CA ASP A 239 0.09 -19.05 19.53
C ASP A 239 -0.50 -17.84 18.82
N ASN A 240 -1.67 -17.98 18.21
CA ASN A 240 -2.38 -16.85 17.59
C ASN A 240 -2.84 -15.83 18.64
N VAL A 241 -3.38 -16.30 19.77
CA VAL A 241 -3.77 -15.44 20.90
C VAL A 241 -2.55 -14.69 21.45
N ARG A 242 -1.43 -15.39 21.67
CA ARG A 242 -0.17 -14.79 22.13
C ARG A 242 0.35 -13.73 21.15
N ARG A 243 0.36 -14.02 19.85
CA ARG A 243 0.78 -13.05 18.81
C ARG A 243 -0.10 -11.80 18.82
N LYS A 244 -1.42 -11.95 18.95
CA LYS A 244 -2.35 -10.81 19.04
C LYS A 244 -2.12 -9.98 20.30
N LEU A 245 -1.86 -10.63 21.43
CA LEU A 245 -1.59 -9.94 22.69
C LEU A 245 -0.32 -9.10 22.59
N ASN A 246 0.77 -9.68 22.07
CA ASN A 246 2.04 -8.96 21.90
C ASN A 246 1.89 -7.75 20.95
N LEU A 247 1.17 -7.92 19.83
CA LEU A 247 0.87 -6.82 18.91
C LEU A 247 0.11 -5.66 19.60
N CYS A 248 -0.83 -5.98 20.48
CA CYS A 248 -1.55 -4.97 21.26
C CYS A 248 -0.62 -4.26 22.23
N THR A 249 0.22 -5.01 22.95
CA THR A 249 1.21 -4.45 23.89
C THR A 249 2.21 -3.53 23.19
N ASP A 250 2.72 -3.93 22.02
CA ASP A 250 3.66 -3.12 21.24
C ASP A 250 3.00 -1.80 20.78
N ALA A 251 1.73 -1.87 20.34
CA ALA A 251 0.97 -0.69 19.93
C ALA A 251 0.72 0.27 21.10
N ASP A 252 0.39 -0.26 22.29
CA ASP A 252 0.19 0.53 23.50
C ASP A 252 1.49 1.22 23.95
N GLN A 253 2.62 0.51 23.90
CA GLN A 253 3.94 1.08 24.21
C GLN A 253 4.34 2.18 23.22
N GLU A 254 4.06 1.98 21.93
CA GLU A 254 4.33 2.99 20.90
C GLU A 254 3.46 4.24 21.13
N TRP A 255 2.19 4.04 21.49
CA TRP A 255 1.28 5.14 21.81
C TRP A 255 1.72 5.92 23.05
N GLN A 256 2.08 5.23 24.14
CA GLN A 256 2.62 5.84 25.34
C GLN A 256 3.91 6.63 25.06
N SER A 257 4.80 6.08 24.23
CA SER A 257 6.04 6.77 23.84
C SER A 257 5.75 8.06 23.05
N LYS A 258 4.75 8.05 22.16
CA LYS A 258 4.30 9.24 21.42
C LYS A 258 3.67 10.28 22.35
N GLU A 259 2.85 9.84 23.30
CA GLU A 259 2.23 10.72 24.30
C GLU A 259 3.31 11.40 25.17
N MET A 260 4.25 10.64 25.70
CA MET A 260 5.36 11.17 26.49
C MET A 260 6.23 12.16 25.70
N ALA A 261 6.46 11.90 24.41
CA ALA A 261 7.17 12.82 23.53
C ALA A 261 6.39 14.13 23.30
N LEU A 262 5.06 14.06 23.15
CA LEU A 262 4.20 15.24 23.02
C LEU A 262 4.19 16.07 24.30
N LEU A 263 4.01 15.45 25.46
CA LEU A 263 4.04 16.13 26.76
C LEU A 263 5.39 16.84 26.98
N THR A 264 6.49 16.18 26.60
CA THR A 264 7.83 16.79 26.66
C THR A 264 7.92 18.04 25.78
N LYS A 265 7.46 17.96 24.52
CA LYS A 265 7.44 19.11 23.59
C LYS A 265 6.57 20.26 24.11
N ILE A 266 5.38 19.95 24.64
CA ILE A 266 4.47 20.96 25.23
C ILE A 266 5.15 21.64 26.42
N GLY A 267 5.82 20.87 27.29
CA GLY A 267 6.58 21.41 28.42
C GLY A 267 7.73 22.33 28.00
N GLU A 268 8.48 21.97 26.95
CA GLU A 268 9.52 22.82 26.38
C GLU A 268 8.96 24.10 25.74
N GLU A 269 7.84 24.00 25.02
CA GLU A 269 7.17 25.13 24.40
C GLU A 269 6.61 26.10 25.44
N ALA A 270 6.00 25.59 26.52
CA ALA A 270 5.55 26.39 27.65
C ALA A 270 6.73 27.14 28.28
N LYS A 271 7.89 26.49 28.47
CA LYS A 271 9.12 27.14 28.97
C LYS A 271 9.68 28.19 28.01
N ARG A 272 9.57 27.99 26.69
CA ARG A 272 9.93 29.00 25.69
C ARG A 272 9.00 30.20 25.78
N ASN A 273 7.70 29.94 25.93
CA ASN A 273 6.67 30.98 25.96
C ASN A 273 6.75 31.84 27.23
N THR A 274 6.98 31.24 28.41
CA THR A 274 7.19 32.00 29.66
C THR A 274 8.39 32.94 29.57
N LYS A 275 9.50 32.48 28.99
CA LYS A 275 10.68 33.32 28.72
C LYS A 275 10.36 34.47 27.76
N ALA A 276 9.55 34.23 26.74
CA ALA A 276 9.12 35.27 25.79
C ALA A 276 8.21 36.30 26.46
N ASP A 277 7.26 35.86 27.29
CA ASP A 277 6.35 36.73 28.02
C ASP A 277 7.08 37.56 29.09
N ASP A 278 8.11 37.01 29.73
CA ASP A 278 8.97 37.78 30.65
C ASP A 278 9.74 38.87 29.92
N ARG A 279 10.24 38.60 28.71
CA ARG A 279 10.87 39.65 27.88
C ARG A 279 9.85 40.73 27.53
N ARG A 280 8.63 40.36 27.15
CA ARG A 280 7.54 41.30 26.87
C ARG A 280 7.16 42.13 28.09
N ARG A 281 7.11 41.53 29.29
CA ARG A 281 6.91 42.24 30.57
C ARG A 281 7.99 43.29 30.79
N LYS A 282 9.27 42.90 30.71
CA LYS A 282 10.40 43.83 30.89
C LYS A 282 10.35 45.02 29.93
N ILE A 283 9.99 44.80 28.66
CA ILE A 283 9.83 45.88 27.67
C ILE A 283 8.70 46.82 28.08
N ARG A 284 7.54 46.29 28.52
CA ARG A 284 6.42 47.14 29.00
C ARG A 284 6.82 47.96 30.23
N ASP A 285 7.53 47.35 31.17
CA ASP A 285 7.98 48.02 32.39
C ASP A 285 8.98 49.15 32.08
N GLU A 286 9.89 48.92 31.14
CA GLU A 286 10.86 49.93 30.68
C GLU A 286 10.17 51.10 29.96
N ILE A 287 9.18 50.82 29.10
CA ILE A 287 8.35 51.86 28.47
C ILE A 287 7.62 52.68 29.55
N ASN A 288 7.05 52.02 30.56
CA ASN A 288 6.35 52.70 31.65
C ASN A 288 7.29 53.55 32.50
N ARG A 289 8.50 53.09 32.79
CA ARG A 289 9.55 53.91 33.45
C ARG A 289 9.88 55.14 32.63
N LYS A 290 10.12 55.00 31.33
CA LYS A 290 10.41 56.15 30.44
C LYS A 290 9.26 57.15 30.44
N LYS A 291 8.00 56.68 30.42
CA LYS A 291 6.82 57.54 30.55
C LYS A 291 6.80 58.29 31.89
N GLN A 292 7.09 57.63 33.01
CA GLN A 292 7.18 58.29 34.31
C GLN A 292 8.29 59.35 34.34
N VAL A 293 9.49 59.05 33.84
CA VAL A 293 10.60 60.02 33.79
C VAL A 293 10.24 61.24 32.93
N MET A 294 9.60 61.02 31.78
CA MET A 294 9.11 62.12 30.93
C MET A 294 8.07 62.99 31.65
N LEU A 295 7.16 62.37 32.40
CA LEU A 295 6.18 63.07 33.21
C LEU A 295 6.86 63.92 34.29
N HIS A 296 7.80 63.35 35.05
CA HIS A 296 8.56 64.08 36.07
C HIS A 296 9.36 65.24 35.48
N LYS A 297 10.01 65.06 34.32
CA LYS A 297 10.70 66.16 33.61
C LYS A 297 9.73 67.28 33.23
N ARG A 298 8.52 66.94 32.77
CA ARG A 298 7.48 67.91 32.43
C ARG A 298 7.02 68.69 33.66
N ILE A 299 6.80 68.00 34.78
CA ILE A 299 6.45 68.63 36.06
C ILE A 299 7.57 69.57 36.52
N ALA A 300 8.83 69.13 36.49
CA ALA A 300 9.98 69.94 36.88
C ALA A 300 10.16 71.19 36.00
N TYR A 301 9.96 71.07 34.68
CA TYR A 301 9.97 72.20 33.76
C TYR A 301 8.91 73.25 34.13
N HIS A 302 7.68 72.81 34.42
CA HIS A 302 6.62 73.73 34.82
C HIS A 302 6.90 74.41 36.17
N LEU A 303 7.44 73.67 37.15
CA LEU A 303 7.87 74.24 38.43
C LEU A 303 8.98 75.29 38.25
N GLN A 304 10.00 74.99 37.44
CA GLN A 304 11.08 75.94 37.13
C GLN A 304 10.56 77.17 36.38
N LYS A 305 9.57 77.00 35.50
CA LYS A 305 8.92 78.09 34.78
C LYS A 305 8.12 79.00 35.72
N LEU A 306 7.47 78.44 36.74
CA LEU A 306 6.82 79.21 37.79
C LEU A 306 7.84 80.01 38.60
N GLN A 307 8.91 79.36 39.10
CA GLN A 307 9.99 80.05 39.82
C GLN A 307 10.64 81.19 39.02
N LYS A 308 10.86 81.00 37.71
CA LYS A 308 11.39 82.07 36.83
C LYS A 308 10.39 83.22 36.60
N LYS A 309 9.08 82.96 36.70
CA LYS A 309 8.07 84.03 36.67
C LYS A 309 8.08 84.79 37.99
N ASP A 310 8.19 84.09 39.12
CA ASP A 310 8.30 84.70 40.46
C ASP A 310 9.56 85.58 40.56
N SER A 311 10.71 85.13 40.03
CA SER A 311 11.94 85.95 39.96
C SER A 311 11.86 87.14 38.99
N LYS A 312 11.02 87.05 37.94
CA LYS A 312 10.73 88.18 37.03
C LYS A 312 9.73 89.17 37.63
N GLU A 313 8.84 88.73 38.51
CA GLU A 313 8.01 89.62 39.33
C GLU A 313 8.81 90.27 40.48
N GLU A 314 9.83 89.61 41.03
CA GLU A 314 10.75 90.24 42.01
C GLU A 314 11.71 91.26 41.37
N THR A 315 12.19 91.02 40.14
CA THR A 315 12.96 92.02 39.38
C THR A 315 12.07 93.09 38.71
N GLY A 316 10.76 92.86 38.63
CA GLY A 316 9.74 93.81 38.14
C GLY A 316 9.22 94.78 39.21
N LYS A 317 9.54 94.60 40.49
CA LYS A 317 9.18 95.53 41.57
C LYS A 317 10.16 96.71 41.74
N ALA A 318 11.15 96.84 40.86
CA ALA A 318 12.06 98.00 40.80
C ALA A 318 11.74 98.99 39.66
N SER A 319 10.72 98.74 38.82
CA SER A 319 10.26 99.76 37.86
C SER A 319 8.75 99.67 37.66
N ALA A 320 8.01 100.26 38.59
CA ALA A 320 6.67 100.76 38.31
C ALA A 320 6.78 102.17 37.73
N PHE A 321 5.76 102.57 36.94
CA PHE A 321 5.59 103.78 36.12
C PHE A 321 6.18 103.64 34.69
N GLU A 322 5.42 103.75 33.59
CA GLU A 322 4.15 104.46 33.38
C GLU A 322 3.49 104.13 32.01
N ILE A 323 2.18 104.41 31.91
CA ILE A 323 1.32 104.66 30.71
C ILE A 323 0.53 103.49 30.08
N GLN A 324 -0.68 103.30 30.64
CA GLN A 324 -2.03 103.47 30.05
C GLN A 324 -2.42 102.97 28.64
N ARG A 325 -3.62 102.34 28.64
CA ARG A 325 -4.75 102.37 27.66
C ARG A 325 -4.54 101.51 26.39
N GLN A 326 -5.47 100.65 25.95
CA GLN A 326 -6.94 100.67 26.01
C GLN A 326 -7.51 99.27 25.63
N SER A 327 -8.67 98.92 26.22
CA SER A 327 -9.88 98.23 25.69
C SER A 327 -9.78 97.31 24.44
N GLU A 328 -10.47 96.18 24.30
CA GLU A 328 -11.85 95.82 24.65
C GLU A 328 -12.11 94.34 24.25
N THR A 329 -13.01 93.64 24.99
CA THR A 329 -14.02 92.60 24.58
C THR A 329 -13.68 91.51 23.52
N ASP A 330 -14.13 90.25 23.53
CA ASP A 330 -15.34 89.62 24.09
C ASP A 330 -15.27 88.07 24.07
N TYR A 331 -16.31 87.47 24.67
CA TYR A 331 -16.66 86.09 25.02
C TYR A 331 -16.71 84.96 23.93
N TYR A 332 -16.43 83.73 24.41
CA TYR A 332 -17.06 82.38 24.18
C TYR A 332 -17.40 81.78 22.78
N HIS A 333 -16.76 80.62 22.50
CA HIS A 333 -17.23 79.25 22.04
C HIS A 333 -18.46 79.06 21.11
N PRO A 334 -18.70 77.89 20.42
CA PRO A 334 -17.87 76.70 20.08
C PRO A 334 -18.15 76.08 18.66
N SER A 335 -17.56 74.89 18.40
CA SER A 335 -18.12 73.74 17.64
C SER A 335 -17.78 73.48 16.15
N GLU A 336 -17.04 72.37 15.98
CA GLU A 336 -17.38 71.17 15.21
C GLU A 336 -17.16 71.00 13.68
N LYS A 337 -16.63 69.78 13.39
CA LYS A 337 -16.67 68.93 12.16
C LYS A 337 -15.66 69.26 11.06
N LYS A 338 -14.97 68.32 10.38
CA LYS A 338 -14.97 66.84 10.29
C LYS A 338 -13.65 66.46 9.54
N ALA A 339 -12.90 65.48 10.02
CA ALA A 339 -12.72 64.12 9.45
C ALA A 339 -11.90 63.97 8.13
N SER A 340 -10.75 63.29 8.24
CA SER A 340 -10.29 62.19 7.35
C SER A 340 -9.03 61.57 7.98
N PHE A 341 -9.13 60.45 8.71
CA PHE A 341 -8.90 59.09 8.24
C PHE A 341 -7.73 58.92 7.24
N ALA A 342 -6.60 58.43 7.74
CA ALA A 342 -5.60 57.70 6.97
C ALA A 342 -4.94 56.67 7.89
N GLU A 343 -5.44 55.45 7.80
CA GLU A 343 -4.97 54.23 8.43
C GLU A 343 -3.80 53.68 7.58
N GLN A 344 -2.62 53.49 8.19
CA GLN A 344 -1.54 52.71 7.57
C GLN A 344 -1.15 51.55 8.49
N MET A 345 -1.78 50.43 8.17
CA MET A 345 -1.35 49.06 8.50
C MET A 345 0.02 48.79 7.87
N PHE A 346 0.99 48.34 8.67
CA PHE A 346 2.18 47.66 8.16
C PHE A 346 1.97 46.15 8.21
N TYR A 347 2.05 45.56 7.02
CA TYR A 347 1.94 44.14 6.70
C TYR A 347 3.21 43.37 7.09
N GLU A 348 3.03 42.08 7.41
CA GLU A 348 4.08 41.05 7.42
C GLU A 348 4.79 40.92 6.06
N PRO A 349 6.11 40.63 6.03
CA PRO A 349 6.75 40.02 4.88
C PRO A 349 6.67 38.50 4.95
N THR A 350 5.96 37.93 3.99
CA THR A 350 5.97 36.51 3.65
C THR A 350 7.27 36.12 2.94
N GLU A 351 7.69 34.89 3.21
CA GLU A 351 8.88 34.22 2.67
C GLU A 351 8.90 34.20 1.13
N GLN A 352 9.99 34.71 0.54
CA GLN A 352 10.32 34.54 -0.87
C GLN A 352 11.32 33.40 -1.05
N LYS A 353 10.93 32.47 -1.92
CA LYS A 353 11.71 31.37 -2.48
C LYS A 353 13.07 31.86 -3.01
N CYS A 354 14.14 31.17 -2.63
CA CYS A 354 15.41 31.19 -3.33
C CYS A 354 15.53 29.95 -4.22
N ASN A 355 15.67 30.17 -5.53
CA ASN A 355 16.12 29.18 -6.51
C ASN A 355 16.92 29.94 -7.58
N GLN A 356 18.24 29.76 -7.60
CA GLN A 356 19.16 29.88 -8.74
C GLN A 356 20.44 29.14 -8.32
N ASN A 357 20.69 27.94 -8.84
CA ASN A 357 21.59 27.68 -9.98
C ASN A 357 22.94 28.38 -9.87
N VAL A 358 23.99 27.61 -9.57
CA VAL A 358 25.37 27.90 -10.00
C VAL A 358 25.98 26.62 -10.57
N MET A 359 26.37 26.74 -11.83
CA MET A 359 27.21 25.85 -12.60
C MET A 359 28.61 25.77 -12.00
N GLY A 360 29.22 24.59 -12.00
CA GLY A 360 30.64 24.40 -11.75
C GLY A 360 31.21 23.46 -12.79
N GLU A 361 31.85 24.04 -13.81
CA GLU A 361 32.77 23.36 -14.72
C GLU A 361 34.12 23.19 -14.01
N SER A 362 34.64 21.96 -13.98
CA SER A 362 36.05 21.56 -14.18
C SER A 362 36.15 20.04 -14.10
#